data_AF-G0RN00-F1
#
_entry.id   AF-G0RN00-F1
#
_cell.length_a   1.000
_cell.length_b   1.000
_cell.length_c   1.000
_cell.angle_alpha   90.00
_cell.angle_beta   90.00
_cell.angle_gamma   90.00
#
_symmetry.space_group_name_H-M   'P 1'
#
loop_
_entity.id
_entity.type
_entity.pdbx_description
1 polymer ?
#
loop_
_entity_poly.entity_id
_entity_poly.type
_entity_poly.pdbx_seq_one_letter_code
_entity_poly.pdbx_strand_id
1 'polypeptide(L)'
;FLKGRWPTAFLAITGIQALINLAFEAYVFGKFQLSLGAYITDPQVQSQYKTIPTFLTLFIFGFLYELIIVLDALRMKNTIQIIGVCIANLALLVYAALQIEQIQVALGILEVNGALEPGTTSAMLWSDIKAYLIASPVIIAVTTIAMVYVAWKLYQQFAWDILKNIGADYRMKKRFLHYQIYIALLKFDFFFFLGFIIQFVVVVAQKTDPEFALTIATIPITIAILIAAAFFTQRENKPGMVVVIILYFGGLSYFIFKLFRIYEPSHAQFYMAVRRSLTAFAVITILLIIMTIINAIICMHNFGAGLKAHLMAPRRDEEKTDANSFGMTDVKSPMQNRMTID
;
A
#
# COMPACT_ATOMS: atom_id res chain seq x y z
N PHE A 1 -13.22 11.76 -13.60
CA PHE A 1 -13.26 10.75 -12.52
C PHE A 1 -13.63 11.35 -11.15
N LEU A 2 -13.09 12.50 -10.72
CA LEU A 2 -13.45 13.17 -9.43
C LEU A 2 -14.81 13.89 -9.38
N LYS A 3 -15.69 13.71 -10.39
CA LYS A 3 -17.00 14.41 -10.41
C LYS A 3 -18.03 13.80 -9.43
N GLY A 4 -17.73 12.64 -8.85
CA GLY A 4 -18.61 11.97 -7.88
C GLY A 4 -18.30 12.35 -6.43
N ARG A 5 -19.35 12.44 -5.60
CA ARG A 5 -19.22 12.77 -4.17
C ARG A 5 -18.36 11.74 -3.42
N TRP A 6 -18.51 10.44 -3.71
CA TRP A 6 -17.78 9.37 -3.02
C TRP A 6 -16.29 9.27 -3.41
N PRO A 7 -15.89 9.33 -4.70
CA PRO A 7 -14.47 9.42 -5.07
C PRO A 7 -13.75 10.59 -4.40
N THR A 8 -14.37 11.76 -4.38
CA THR A 8 -13.81 12.96 -3.74
C THR A 8 -13.73 12.80 -2.23
N ALA A 9 -14.75 12.23 -1.59
CA ALA A 9 -14.71 11.94 -0.16
C ALA A 9 -13.58 10.96 0.19
N PHE A 10 -13.39 9.88 -0.58
CA PHE A 10 -12.34 8.90 -0.32
C PHE A 10 -10.94 9.52 -0.44
N LEU A 11 -10.70 10.31 -1.50
CA LEU A 11 -9.44 11.03 -1.68
C LEU A 11 -9.21 12.10 -0.60
N ALA A 12 -10.26 12.81 -0.19
CA ALA A 12 -10.16 13.83 0.86
C ALA A 12 -9.84 13.20 2.22
N ILE A 13 -10.50 12.09 2.56
CA ILE A 13 -10.27 11.35 3.80
C ILE A 13 -8.81 10.87 3.87
N THR A 14 -8.30 10.24 2.81
CA THR A 14 -6.91 9.77 2.77
C THR A 14 -5.91 10.93 2.75
N GLY A 15 -6.19 12.00 2.01
CA GLY A 15 -5.35 13.20 1.97
C GLY A 15 -5.24 13.90 3.31
N ILE A 16 -6.37 14.07 4.02
CA ILE A 16 -6.39 14.70 5.35
C ILE A 16 -5.66 13.82 6.36
N GLN A 17 -5.87 12.50 6.35
CA GLN A 17 -5.12 11.57 7.20
C GLN A 17 -3.62 11.70 6.98
N ALA A 18 -3.18 11.68 5.71
CA ALA A 18 -1.78 11.82 5.34
C ALA A 18 -1.20 13.13 5.88
N LEU A 19 -1.87 14.27 5.67
CA LEU A 19 -1.40 15.57 6.13
C LEU A 19 -1.25 15.64 7.65
N ILE A 20 -2.25 15.17 8.40
CA ILE A 20 -2.23 15.25 9.86
C ILE A 20 -1.12 14.35 10.43
N ASN A 21 -1.04 13.09 9.98
CA ASN A 21 -0.02 12.17 10.50
C ASN A 21 1.39 12.62 10.09
N LEU A 22 1.60 13.12 8.87
CA LEU A 22 2.91 13.64 8.47
C LEU A 22 3.32 14.88 9.28
N ALA A 23 2.37 15.74 9.65
CA ALA A 23 2.66 16.87 10.54
C ALA A 23 3.07 16.39 11.95
N PHE A 24 2.40 15.37 12.48
CA PHE A 24 2.74 14.78 13.79
C PHE A 24 4.12 14.13 13.74
N GLU A 25 4.39 13.31 12.74
CA GLU A 25 5.70 12.66 12.58
C GLU A 25 6.83 13.67 12.38
N ALA A 26 6.60 14.75 11.62
CA ALA A 26 7.57 15.83 11.45
C ALA A 26 7.87 16.56 12.76
N TYR A 27 6.85 16.81 13.59
CA TYR A 27 7.03 17.41 14.91
C TYR A 27 7.83 16.49 15.84
N VAL A 28 7.46 15.21 15.93
CA VAL A 28 8.17 14.22 16.73
C VAL A 28 9.63 14.11 16.31
N PHE A 29 9.89 14.05 15.01
CA PHE A 29 11.24 14.04 14.46
C PHE A 29 12.03 15.30 14.82
N GLY A 30 11.43 16.48 14.66
CA GLY A 30 12.07 17.75 15.01
C GLY A 30 12.45 17.82 16.48
N LYS A 31 11.51 17.47 17.38
CA LYS A 31 11.77 17.40 18.82
C LYS A 31 12.87 16.42 19.17
N PHE A 32 12.83 15.22 18.58
CA PHE A 32 13.87 14.23 18.79
C PHE A 32 15.25 14.73 18.38
N GLN A 33 15.40 15.29 17.17
CA GLN A 33 16.68 15.78 16.67
C GLN A 33 17.25 16.91 17.51
N LEU A 34 16.40 17.82 18.00
CA LEU A 34 16.83 18.92 18.88
C LEU A 34 17.26 18.44 20.26
N SER A 35 16.80 17.28 20.71
CA SER A 35 17.14 16.71 22.02
C SER A 35 18.35 15.76 21.99
N LEU A 36 18.98 15.55 20.83
CA LEU A 36 20.20 14.75 20.72
C LEU A 36 21.43 15.54 21.17
N GLY A 37 22.26 14.91 21.99
CA GLY A 37 23.51 15.47 22.50
C GLY A 37 24.71 15.12 21.62
N ALA A 38 25.88 14.97 22.26
CA ALA A 38 27.10 14.57 21.57
C ALA A 38 26.94 13.19 20.90
N TYR A 39 27.52 13.05 19.71
CA TYR A 39 27.44 11.82 18.93
C TYR A 39 28.28 10.70 19.56
N ILE A 40 27.64 9.56 19.83
CA ILE A 40 28.28 8.39 20.47
C ILE A 40 28.48 7.27 19.46
N THR A 41 29.71 6.76 19.32
CA THR A 41 30.09 5.77 18.30
C THR A 41 29.69 4.33 18.62
N ASP A 42 29.04 4.06 19.76
CA ASP A 42 28.58 2.73 20.15
C ASP A 42 27.52 2.19 19.15
N PRO A 43 27.73 0.99 18.56
CA PRO A 43 26.78 0.37 17.63
C PRO A 43 25.34 0.26 18.17
N GLN A 44 25.16 0.01 19.46
CA GLN A 44 23.85 -0.10 20.08
C GLN A 44 23.12 1.24 20.05
N VAL A 45 23.83 2.33 20.37
CA VAL A 45 23.29 3.71 20.36
C VAL A 45 23.04 4.20 18.93
N GLN A 46 23.92 3.84 18.00
CA GLN A 46 23.79 4.18 16.57
C GLN A 46 22.48 3.70 15.95
N SER A 47 22.03 2.49 16.30
CA SER A 47 20.74 1.98 15.84
C SER A 47 19.55 2.80 16.36
N GLN A 48 19.65 3.35 17.58
CA GLN A 48 18.58 4.13 18.20
C GLN A 48 18.41 5.50 17.54
N TYR A 49 19.50 6.20 17.19
CA TYR A 49 19.43 7.49 16.47
C TYR A 49 18.66 7.39 15.14
N LYS A 50 18.66 6.21 14.51
CA LYS A 50 18.02 5.96 13.22
C LYS A 50 16.58 5.48 13.33
N THR A 51 16.09 5.17 14.53
CA THR A 51 14.75 4.60 14.74
C THR A 51 13.66 5.57 14.32
N ILE A 52 13.63 6.77 14.92
CA ILE A 52 12.64 7.80 14.60
C ILE A 52 12.73 8.28 13.15
N PRO A 53 13.92 8.59 12.58
CA PRO A 53 14.04 8.89 11.15
C PRO A 53 13.48 7.81 10.24
N THR A 54 13.64 6.53 10.62
CA THR A 54 13.14 5.39 9.84
C THR A 54 11.62 5.31 9.85
N PHE A 55 11.00 5.50 11.02
CA PHE A 55 9.56 5.62 11.16
C PHE A 55 8.99 6.75 10.30
N LEU A 56 9.56 7.95 10.41
CA LEU A 56 9.16 9.10 9.60
C LEU A 56 9.27 8.81 8.10
N THR A 57 10.41 8.25 7.66
CA THR A 57 10.64 7.94 6.24
C THR A 57 9.62 6.94 5.73
N LEU A 58 9.28 5.93 6.52
CA LEU A 58 8.29 4.95 6.15
C LEU A 58 6.87 5.54 6.14
N PHE A 59 6.50 6.42 7.06
CA PHE A 59 5.20 7.09 7.01
C PHE A 59 5.08 8.02 5.81
N ILE A 60 6.12 8.78 5.48
CA ILE A 60 6.16 9.60 4.25
C ILE A 60 5.93 8.70 3.03
N PHE A 61 6.70 7.62 2.91
CA PHE A 61 6.53 6.67 1.81
C PHE A 61 5.13 6.04 1.80
N GLY A 62 4.65 5.61 2.98
CA GLY A 62 3.35 5.05 3.27
C GLY A 62 2.20 5.87 2.72
N PHE A 63 2.05 7.07 3.25
CA PHE A 63 0.95 7.96 2.92
C PHE A 63 1.03 8.49 1.48
N LEU A 64 2.24 8.79 0.98
CA LEU A 64 2.39 9.20 -0.43
C LEU A 64 2.03 8.08 -1.40
N TYR A 65 2.49 6.86 -1.12
CA TYR A 65 2.16 5.71 -1.96
C TYR A 65 0.66 5.39 -1.90
N GLU A 66 0.07 5.45 -0.72
CA GLU A 66 -1.37 5.27 -0.53
C GLU A 66 -2.18 6.26 -1.39
N LEU A 67 -1.81 7.55 -1.38
CA LEU A 67 -2.45 8.57 -2.22
C LEU A 67 -2.31 8.27 -3.73
N ILE A 68 -1.14 7.81 -4.18
CA ILE A 68 -0.93 7.41 -5.57
C ILE A 68 -1.86 6.25 -5.95
N ILE A 69 -1.98 5.24 -5.08
CA ILE A 69 -2.87 4.09 -5.32
C ILE A 69 -4.34 4.49 -5.28
N VAL A 70 -4.74 5.38 -4.37
CA VAL A 70 -6.10 5.93 -4.33
C VAL A 70 -6.43 6.62 -5.64
N LEU A 71 -5.55 7.48 -6.14
CA LEU A 71 -5.73 8.18 -7.41
C LEU A 71 -5.83 7.20 -8.59
N ASP A 72 -4.96 6.20 -8.65
CA ASP A 72 -5.03 5.15 -9.66
C ASP A 72 -6.33 4.34 -9.58
N ALA A 73 -6.71 3.90 -8.39
CA ALA A 73 -7.90 3.09 -8.16
C ALA A 73 -9.19 3.84 -8.53
N LEU A 74 -9.28 5.12 -8.17
CA LEU A 74 -10.42 5.97 -8.53
C LEU A 74 -10.46 6.29 -10.02
N ARG A 75 -9.31 6.57 -10.64
CA ARG A 75 -9.21 6.82 -12.09
C ARG A 75 -9.61 5.59 -12.90
N MET A 76 -9.19 4.42 -12.45
CA MET A 76 -9.42 3.14 -13.12
C MET A 76 -10.75 2.48 -12.72
N LYS A 77 -11.53 3.12 -11.81
CA LYS A 77 -12.74 2.56 -11.18
C LYS A 77 -12.51 1.12 -10.65
N ASN A 78 -11.32 0.88 -10.07
CA ASN A 78 -10.90 -0.44 -9.61
C ASN A 78 -11.24 -0.62 -8.13
N THR A 79 -12.34 -1.31 -7.86
CA THR A 79 -12.79 -1.54 -6.49
C THR A 79 -11.88 -2.45 -5.68
N ILE A 80 -11.20 -3.40 -6.33
CA ILE A 80 -10.29 -4.31 -5.63
C ILE A 80 -9.10 -3.52 -5.05
N GLN A 81 -8.58 -2.54 -5.80
CA GLN A 81 -7.54 -1.66 -5.27
C GLN A 81 -8.05 -0.80 -4.12
N ILE A 82 -9.29 -0.28 -4.17
CA ILE A 82 -9.88 0.49 -3.05
C ILE A 82 -9.94 -0.37 -1.77
N ILE A 83 -10.37 -1.62 -1.88
CA ILE A 83 -10.39 -2.56 -0.75
C ILE A 83 -8.96 -2.80 -0.25
N GLY A 84 -8.01 -3.02 -1.17
CA GLY A 84 -6.60 -3.17 -0.84
C GLY A 84 -6.02 -1.96 -0.12
N VAL A 85 -6.41 -0.73 -0.50
CA VAL A 85 -6.00 0.50 0.20
C VAL A 85 -6.51 0.50 1.64
N CYS A 86 -7.76 0.08 1.88
CA CYS A 86 -8.28 -0.01 3.24
C CYS A 86 -7.48 -1.02 4.10
N ILE A 87 -7.07 -2.14 3.51
CA ILE A 87 -6.22 -3.15 4.18
C ILE A 87 -4.81 -2.59 4.42
N ALA A 88 -4.24 -1.87 3.45
CA ALA A 88 -2.93 -1.22 3.61
C ALA A 88 -2.96 -0.17 4.72
N ASN A 89 -4.06 0.58 4.87
CA ASN A 89 -4.22 1.54 5.95
C ASN A 89 -4.30 0.84 7.33
N LEU A 90 -4.88 -0.35 7.42
CA LEU A 90 -4.79 -1.19 8.63
C LEU A 90 -3.36 -1.61 8.94
N ALA A 91 -2.52 -1.86 7.93
CA ALA A 91 -1.11 -2.15 8.15
C ALA A 91 -0.35 -0.90 8.66
N LEU A 92 -0.65 0.30 8.14
CA LEU A 92 -0.13 1.56 8.67
C LEU A 92 -0.58 1.80 10.12
N LEU A 93 -1.81 1.41 10.48
CA LEU A 93 -2.30 1.46 11.86
C LEU A 93 -1.47 0.57 12.80
N VAL A 94 -1.23 -0.68 12.41
CA VAL A 94 -0.39 -1.61 13.20
C VAL A 94 1.02 -1.04 13.34
N TYR A 95 1.56 -0.46 12.27
CA TYR A 95 2.88 0.16 12.29
C TYR A 95 2.94 1.36 13.25
N ALA A 96 1.95 2.25 13.23
CA ALA A 96 1.83 3.38 14.16
C ALA A 96 1.69 2.92 15.62
N ALA A 97 1.00 1.82 15.87
CA ALA A 97 0.92 1.26 17.23
C ALA A 97 2.29 0.72 17.69
N LEU A 98 3.02 -0.01 16.83
CA LEU A 98 4.35 -0.55 17.16
C LEU A 98 5.39 0.55 17.41
N GLN A 99 5.27 1.69 16.73
CA GLN A 99 6.17 2.83 16.88
C GLN A 99 6.24 3.36 18.32
N ILE A 100 5.10 3.43 19.02
CA ILE A 100 5.00 4.02 20.37
C ILE A 100 6.01 3.34 21.32
N GLU A 101 5.94 2.01 21.41
CA GLU A 101 6.81 1.24 22.30
C GLU A 101 8.27 1.26 21.83
N GLN A 102 8.53 1.21 20.53
CA GLN A 102 9.90 1.23 20.00
C GLN A 102 10.59 2.57 20.26
N ILE A 103 9.88 3.68 20.10
CA ILE A 103 10.41 5.01 20.42
C ILE A 103 10.66 5.13 21.93
N GLN A 104 9.73 4.70 22.78
CA GLN A 104 9.91 4.78 24.24
C GLN A 104 11.16 4.02 24.70
N VAL A 105 11.38 2.81 24.18
CA VAL A 105 12.58 2.01 24.47
C VAL A 105 13.84 2.69 23.93
N ALA A 106 13.79 3.23 22.71
CA ALA A 106 14.93 3.93 22.10
C ALA A 106 15.37 5.13 22.95
N LEU A 107 14.42 5.94 23.45
CA LEU A 107 14.72 7.09 24.30
C LEU A 107 15.40 6.68 25.61
N GLY A 108 14.95 5.59 26.25
CA GLY A 108 15.59 5.09 27.48
C GLY A 108 17.02 4.60 27.24
N ILE A 109 17.27 3.92 26.12
CA ILE A 109 18.64 3.48 25.75
C ILE A 109 19.53 4.71 25.48
N LEU A 110 19.02 5.73 24.78
CA LEU A 110 19.78 6.95 24.51
C LEU A 110 20.16 7.69 25.81
N GLU A 111 19.24 7.77 26.77
CA GLU A 111 19.50 8.41 28.06
C GLU A 111 20.57 7.69 28.86
N VAL A 112 20.46 6.36 29.02
CA VAL A 112 21.42 5.54 29.78
C VAL A 112 22.84 5.65 29.21
N ASN A 113 22.96 5.84 27.91
CA ASN A 113 24.25 5.99 27.24
C ASN A 113 24.74 7.45 27.16
N GLY A 114 24.01 8.43 27.70
CA GLY A 114 24.41 9.84 27.66
C GLY A 114 24.32 10.48 26.27
N ALA A 115 23.47 9.93 25.39
CA ALA A 115 23.28 10.38 24.00
C ALA A 115 22.30 11.56 23.86
N LEU A 116 21.61 11.93 24.94
CA LEU A 116 20.70 13.08 24.99
C LEU A 116 21.44 14.35 25.40
N GLU A 117 20.90 15.51 25.03
CA GLU A 117 21.43 16.80 25.43
C GLU A 117 21.48 16.94 26.98
N PRO A 118 22.54 17.54 27.56
CA PRO A 118 22.61 17.77 28.99
C PRO A 118 21.37 18.50 29.54
N GLY A 119 20.71 17.91 30.53
CA GLY A 119 19.48 18.46 31.13
C GLY A 119 18.19 17.97 30.48
N THR A 120 18.26 17.24 29.36
CA THR A 120 17.12 16.55 28.76
C THR A 120 17.06 15.11 29.25
N THR A 121 15.95 14.73 29.88
CA THR A 121 15.68 13.33 30.29
C THR A 121 14.78 12.64 29.27
N SER A 122 14.83 11.30 29.21
CA SER A 122 13.92 10.54 28.35
C SER A 122 12.46 10.79 28.72
N ALA A 123 12.16 10.98 30.02
CA ALA A 123 10.83 11.27 30.54
C ALA A 123 10.28 12.62 30.07
N MET A 124 11.13 13.67 30.03
CA MET A 124 10.74 14.98 29.52
C MET A 124 10.43 14.92 28.02
N LEU A 125 11.34 14.34 27.23
CA LEU A 125 11.12 14.19 25.79
C LEU A 125 9.90 13.32 25.47
N TRP A 126 9.72 12.22 26.20
CA TRP A 126 8.54 11.38 26.08
C TRP A 126 7.25 12.15 26.38
N SER A 127 7.25 12.99 27.41
CA SER A 127 6.08 13.81 27.75
C SER A 127 5.69 14.77 26.62
N ASP A 128 6.66 15.32 25.90
CA ASP A 128 6.45 16.21 24.76
C ASP A 128 5.88 15.48 23.53
N ILE A 129 6.36 14.26 23.23
CA ILE A 129 6.01 13.56 21.98
C ILE A 129 4.90 12.52 22.12
N LYS A 130 4.64 11.99 23.33
CA LYS A 130 3.71 10.86 23.55
C LYS A 130 2.30 11.12 23.02
N ALA A 131 1.82 12.36 23.15
CA ALA A 131 0.47 12.71 22.73
C ALA A 131 0.30 12.57 21.22
N TYR A 132 1.30 13.00 20.44
CA TYR A 132 1.32 12.89 18.99
C TYR A 132 1.46 11.44 18.54
N LEU A 133 2.35 10.68 19.17
CA LEU A 133 2.56 9.26 18.87
C LEU A 133 1.32 8.40 19.14
N ILE A 134 0.55 8.70 20.19
CA ILE A 134 -0.71 8.00 20.50
C ILE A 134 -1.84 8.50 19.59
N ALA A 135 -1.85 9.78 19.24
CA ALA A 135 -2.89 10.34 18.37
C ALA A 135 -2.81 9.77 16.94
N SER A 136 -1.61 9.52 16.40
CA SER A 136 -1.41 8.94 15.06
C SER A 136 -2.24 7.66 14.81
N PRO A 137 -2.09 6.56 15.57
CA PRO A 137 -2.89 5.35 15.36
C PRO A 137 -4.38 5.59 15.59
N VAL A 138 -4.79 6.47 16.51
CA VAL A 138 -6.22 6.78 16.72
C VAL A 138 -6.81 7.45 15.46
N ILE A 139 -6.10 8.40 14.87
CA ILE A 139 -6.53 9.09 13.64
C ILE A 139 -6.57 8.11 12.47
N ILE A 140 -5.55 7.25 12.32
CA ILE A 140 -5.53 6.23 11.27
C ILE A 140 -6.71 5.26 11.45
N ALA A 141 -7.03 4.84 12.68
CA ALA A 141 -8.15 3.94 12.96
C ALA A 141 -9.52 4.56 12.59
N VAL A 142 -9.77 5.80 13.03
CA VAL A 142 -11.01 6.53 12.71
C VAL A 142 -11.15 6.73 11.21
N THR A 143 -10.06 7.14 10.56
CA THR A 143 -10.03 7.34 9.11
C THR A 143 -10.24 6.02 8.38
N THR A 144 -9.65 4.90 8.85
CA THR A 144 -9.85 3.58 8.26
C THR A 144 -11.33 3.18 8.28
N ILE A 145 -12.03 3.41 9.40
CA ILE A 145 -13.48 3.14 9.49
C ILE A 145 -14.24 3.97 8.45
N ALA A 146 -13.92 5.27 8.33
CA ALA A 146 -14.52 6.14 7.33
C ALA A 146 -14.20 5.69 5.89
N MET A 147 -12.97 5.27 5.63
CA MET A 147 -12.54 4.73 4.34
C MET A 147 -13.30 3.45 3.98
N VAL A 148 -13.47 2.51 4.91
CA VAL A 148 -14.24 1.28 4.70
C VAL A 148 -15.70 1.61 4.35
N TYR A 149 -16.31 2.57 5.04
CA TYR A 149 -17.67 3.01 4.73
C TYR A 149 -17.77 3.62 3.32
N VAL A 150 -16.87 4.52 2.95
CA VAL A 150 -16.86 5.13 1.62
C VAL A 150 -16.49 4.11 0.54
N ALA A 151 -15.61 3.16 0.82
CA ALA A 151 -15.25 2.06 -0.07
C ALA A 151 -16.47 1.18 -0.38
N TRP A 152 -17.34 0.92 0.60
CA TRP A 152 -18.59 0.20 0.37
C TRP A 152 -19.53 0.97 -0.59
N LYS A 153 -19.63 2.29 -0.44
CA LYS A 153 -20.41 3.14 -1.36
C LYS A 153 -19.81 3.17 -2.76
N LEU A 154 -18.48 3.23 -2.87
CA LEU A 154 -17.76 3.14 -4.15
C LEU A 154 -17.97 1.78 -4.82
N TYR A 155 -17.96 0.68 -4.05
CA TYR A 155 -18.27 -0.65 -4.57
C TYR A 155 -19.65 -0.71 -5.21
N GLN A 156 -20.68 -0.17 -4.54
CA GLN A 156 -22.04 -0.10 -5.11
C GLN A 156 -22.04 0.70 -6.42
N GLN A 157 -21.41 1.88 -6.44
CA GLN A 157 -21.37 2.74 -7.62
C GLN A 157 -20.63 2.09 -8.81
N PHE A 158 -19.47 1.46 -8.56
CA PHE A 158 -18.65 0.86 -9.60
C PHE A 158 -19.21 -0.48 -10.10
N ALA A 159 -19.92 -1.24 -9.27
CA ALA A 159 -20.58 -2.47 -9.69
C ALA A 159 -21.61 -2.22 -10.82
N TRP A 160 -22.34 -1.10 -10.74
CA TRP A 160 -23.27 -0.68 -11.81
C TRP A 160 -22.56 -0.34 -13.12
N ASP A 161 -21.42 0.36 -13.07
CA ASP A 161 -20.63 0.71 -14.25
C ASP A 161 -19.99 -0.54 -14.91
N ILE A 162 -19.49 -1.48 -14.09
CA ILE A 162 -18.90 -2.74 -14.56
C ILE A 162 -19.96 -3.63 -15.25
N LEU A 163 -21.19 -3.65 -14.72
CA LEU A 163 -22.30 -4.39 -15.34
C LEU A 163 -22.61 -3.88 -16.75
N LYS A 164 -22.60 -2.56 -16.96
CA LYS A 164 -22.85 -1.94 -18.27
C LYS A 164 -21.76 -2.24 -19.30
N ASN A 165 -20.49 -2.22 -18.89
CA ASN A 165 -19.36 -2.33 -19.84
C ASN A 165 -18.99 -3.77 -20.22
N ILE A 166 -19.17 -4.75 -19.33
CA ILE A 166 -18.73 -6.15 -19.58
C ILE A 166 -19.89 -7.03 -20.09
N GLY A 167 -21.15 -6.57 -20.01
CA GLY A 167 -22.32 -7.36 -20.36
C GLY A 167 -22.64 -8.44 -19.31
N ALA A 168 -23.50 -9.41 -19.63
CA ALA A 168 -23.97 -10.43 -18.68
C ALA A 168 -23.08 -11.69 -18.57
N ASP A 169 -21.99 -11.80 -19.35
CA ASP A 169 -21.13 -13.00 -19.31
C ASP A 169 -20.34 -13.09 -17.99
N TYR A 170 -20.83 -13.97 -17.12
CA TYR A 170 -20.25 -14.25 -15.81
C TYR A 170 -18.81 -14.80 -15.90
N ARG A 171 -18.49 -15.61 -16.92
CA ARG A 171 -17.16 -16.24 -17.04
C ARG A 171 -16.09 -15.21 -17.37
N MET A 172 -16.39 -14.26 -18.26
CA MET A 172 -15.48 -13.17 -18.59
C MET A 172 -15.28 -12.21 -17.41
N LYS A 173 -16.36 -11.87 -16.68
CA LYS A 173 -16.27 -11.08 -15.44
C LYS A 173 -15.36 -11.71 -14.40
N LYS A 174 -15.49 -13.02 -14.18
CA LYS A 174 -14.63 -13.74 -13.23
C LYS A 174 -13.15 -13.69 -13.62
N ARG A 175 -12.83 -13.85 -14.90
CA ARG A 175 -11.43 -13.75 -15.39
C ARG A 175 -10.87 -12.35 -15.24
N PHE A 176 -11.66 -11.33 -15.56
CA PHE A 176 -11.27 -9.94 -15.38
C PHE A 176 -11.06 -9.58 -13.90
N LEU A 177 -11.89 -10.12 -13.00
CA LEU A 177 -11.72 -9.96 -11.56
C LEU A 177 -10.39 -10.56 -11.07
N HIS A 178 -10.07 -11.80 -11.45
CA HIS A 178 -8.79 -12.41 -11.10
C HIS A 178 -7.60 -11.59 -11.61
N TYR A 179 -7.68 -11.05 -12.83
CA TYR A 179 -6.66 -10.14 -13.36
C TYR A 179 -6.54 -8.85 -12.52
N GLN A 180 -7.65 -8.22 -12.16
CA GLN A 180 -7.63 -7.02 -11.32
C GLN A 180 -7.07 -7.27 -9.92
N ILE A 181 -7.41 -8.41 -9.31
CA ILE A 181 -6.82 -8.86 -8.04
C ILE A 181 -5.32 -9.02 -8.19
N TYR A 182 -4.86 -9.71 -9.24
CA TYR A 182 -3.45 -9.91 -9.48
C TYR A 182 -2.70 -8.58 -9.64
N ILE A 183 -3.17 -7.67 -10.48
CA ILE A 183 -2.54 -6.34 -10.66
C ILE A 183 -2.57 -5.51 -9.37
N ALA A 184 -3.62 -5.62 -8.56
CA ALA A 184 -3.68 -4.95 -7.26
C ALA A 184 -2.61 -5.52 -6.31
N LEU A 185 -2.48 -6.85 -6.23
CA LEU A 185 -1.47 -7.53 -5.42
C LEU A 185 -0.05 -7.10 -5.82
N LEU A 186 0.27 -7.00 -7.12
CA LEU A 186 1.59 -6.53 -7.57
C LEU A 186 1.95 -5.12 -7.05
N LYS A 187 0.96 -4.23 -6.92
CA LYS A 187 1.17 -2.88 -6.37
C LYS A 187 1.43 -2.93 -4.87
N PHE A 188 0.66 -3.72 -4.13
CA PHE A 188 0.90 -3.87 -2.70
C PHE A 188 2.20 -4.62 -2.40
N ASP A 189 2.57 -5.62 -3.21
CA ASP A 189 3.88 -6.28 -3.14
C ASP A 189 5.00 -5.27 -3.28
N PHE A 190 4.93 -4.36 -4.26
CA PHE A 190 5.90 -3.28 -4.40
C PHE A 190 6.01 -2.43 -3.14
N PHE A 191 4.86 -2.04 -2.57
CA PHE A 191 4.82 -1.22 -1.37
C PHE A 191 5.48 -1.88 -0.17
N PHE A 192 5.04 -3.09 0.19
CA PHE A 192 5.55 -3.79 1.38
C PHE A 192 6.99 -4.26 1.19
N PHE A 193 7.37 -4.66 -0.03
CA PHE A 193 8.76 -4.94 -0.37
C PHE A 193 9.65 -3.70 -0.17
N LEU A 194 9.30 -2.58 -0.80
CA LEU A 194 10.09 -1.37 -0.73
C LEU A 194 10.12 -0.81 0.70
N GLY A 195 9.00 -0.86 1.42
CA GLY A 195 8.91 -0.46 2.82
C GLY A 195 9.81 -1.29 3.73
N PHE A 196 9.92 -2.61 3.48
CA PHE A 196 10.87 -3.47 4.19
C PHE A 196 12.33 -3.08 3.86
N ILE A 197 12.65 -2.89 2.58
CA ILE A 197 14.01 -2.55 2.15
C ILE A 197 14.44 -1.19 2.70
N ILE A 198 13.58 -0.17 2.69
CA ILE A 198 13.87 1.15 3.26
C ILE A 198 14.22 1.02 4.75
N GLN A 199 13.40 0.32 5.54
CA GLN A 199 13.68 0.10 6.98
C GLN A 199 14.99 -0.65 7.19
N PHE A 200 15.21 -1.70 6.40
CA PHE A 200 16.41 -2.52 6.50
C PHE A 200 17.67 -1.74 6.16
N VAL A 201 17.68 -1.01 5.04
CA VAL A 201 18.85 -0.28 4.54
C VAL A 201 19.21 0.89 5.45
N VAL A 202 18.22 1.61 5.99
CA VAL A 202 18.50 2.78 6.84
C VAL A 202 19.08 2.35 8.19
N VAL A 203 18.48 1.35 8.85
CA VAL A 203 18.81 1.02 10.24
C VAL A 203 19.87 -0.07 10.35
N VAL A 204 19.72 -1.15 9.59
CA VAL A 204 20.45 -2.40 9.83
C VAL A 204 21.67 -2.53 8.92
N ALA A 205 21.51 -2.15 7.65
CA ALA A 205 22.53 -2.45 6.65
C ALA A 205 23.79 -1.61 6.88
N GLN A 206 24.90 -2.27 7.17
CA GLN A 206 26.20 -1.63 7.31
C GLN A 206 26.75 -1.28 5.92
N LYS A 207 27.21 -0.05 5.73
CA LYS A 207 27.66 0.45 4.43
C LYS A 207 28.86 -0.32 3.84
N THR A 208 29.59 -1.04 4.68
CA THR A 208 30.82 -1.76 4.32
C THR A 208 30.55 -3.20 3.89
N ASP A 209 29.35 -3.74 4.16
CA ASP A 209 29.04 -5.14 3.85
C ASP A 209 28.55 -5.31 2.40
N PRO A 210 28.99 -6.35 1.67
CA PRO A 210 28.45 -6.70 0.36
C PRO A 210 26.91 -6.89 0.37
N GLU A 211 26.35 -7.26 1.52
CA GLU A 211 24.91 -7.39 1.73
C GLU A 211 24.15 -6.06 1.50
N PHE A 212 24.77 -4.91 1.77
CA PHE A 212 24.18 -3.58 1.53
C PHE A 212 23.96 -3.33 0.04
N ALA A 213 25.00 -3.54 -0.78
CA ALA A 213 24.94 -3.33 -2.22
C ALA A 213 23.95 -4.30 -2.88
N LEU A 214 23.97 -5.57 -2.47
CA LEU A 214 23.02 -6.58 -2.94
C LEU A 214 21.59 -6.20 -2.58
N THR A 215 21.35 -5.73 -1.35
CA THR A 215 20.00 -5.33 -0.91
C THR A 215 19.50 -4.13 -1.72
N ILE A 216 20.33 -3.13 -1.99
CA ILE A 216 19.93 -2.00 -2.84
C ILE A 216 19.63 -2.45 -4.27
N ALA A 217 20.44 -3.36 -4.83
CA ALA A 217 20.22 -3.92 -6.16
C ALA A 217 18.88 -4.70 -6.26
N THR A 218 18.33 -5.21 -5.15
CA THR A 218 17.02 -5.87 -5.17
C THR A 218 15.85 -4.93 -5.52
N ILE A 219 15.98 -3.61 -5.30
CA ILE A 219 14.93 -2.64 -5.62
C ILE A 219 14.64 -2.60 -7.13
N PRO A 220 15.61 -2.27 -8.02
CA PRO A 220 15.36 -2.26 -9.46
C PRO A 220 15.03 -3.64 -10.01
N ILE A 221 15.61 -4.72 -9.44
CA ILE A 221 15.27 -6.10 -9.82
C ILE A 221 13.80 -6.38 -9.55
N THR A 222 13.30 -6.03 -8.36
CA THR A 222 11.89 -6.24 -7.99
C THR A 222 10.96 -5.43 -8.89
N ILE A 223 11.29 -4.17 -9.16
CA ILE A 223 10.53 -3.34 -10.11
C ILE A 223 10.44 -4.00 -11.48
N ALA A 224 11.58 -4.51 -12.00
CA ALA A 224 11.61 -5.20 -13.28
C ALA A 224 10.74 -6.47 -13.28
N ILE A 225 10.79 -7.27 -12.20
CA ILE A 225 9.96 -8.47 -12.03
C ILE A 225 8.47 -8.11 -12.05
N LEU A 226 8.05 -7.08 -11.29
CA LEU A 226 6.65 -6.67 -11.20
C LEU A 226 6.13 -6.09 -12.51
N ILE A 227 6.95 -5.32 -13.24
CA ILE A 227 6.60 -4.82 -14.58
C ILE A 227 6.49 -5.98 -15.56
N ALA A 228 7.45 -6.90 -15.58
CA ALA A 228 7.43 -8.09 -16.42
C ALA A 228 6.19 -8.96 -16.14
N ALA A 229 5.84 -9.12 -14.87
CA ALA A 229 4.65 -9.83 -14.44
C ALA A 229 3.35 -9.23 -14.99
N ALA A 230 3.18 -7.91 -14.84
CA ALA A 230 2.02 -7.21 -15.39
C ALA A 230 1.97 -7.33 -16.93
N PHE A 231 3.11 -7.17 -17.59
CA PHE A 231 3.24 -7.25 -19.04
C PHE A 231 2.93 -8.64 -19.60
N PHE A 232 3.54 -9.70 -19.05
CA PHE A 232 3.30 -11.06 -19.51
C PHE A 232 1.88 -11.53 -19.24
N THR A 233 1.27 -11.08 -18.13
CA THR A 233 -0.14 -11.39 -17.83
C THR A 233 -1.08 -10.75 -18.85
N GLN A 234 -0.87 -9.48 -19.20
CA GLN A 234 -1.68 -8.78 -20.21
C GLN A 234 -1.59 -9.43 -21.60
N ARG A 235 -0.40 -9.95 -21.96
CA ARG A 235 -0.16 -10.60 -23.25
C ARG A 235 -0.52 -12.08 -23.29
N GLU A 236 -0.93 -12.66 -22.16
CA GLU A 236 -1.16 -14.09 -21.96
C GLU A 236 0.10 -14.94 -22.30
N ASN A 237 1.29 -14.41 -22.00
CA ASN A 237 2.57 -15.07 -22.30
C ASN A 237 2.91 -16.13 -21.24
N LYS A 238 2.50 -17.38 -21.48
CA LYS A 238 2.73 -18.52 -20.56
C LYS A 238 4.19 -18.71 -20.13
N PRO A 239 5.19 -18.82 -21.02
CA PRO A 239 6.58 -19.04 -20.59
C PRO A 239 7.11 -17.87 -19.74
N GLY A 240 6.76 -16.63 -20.10
CA GLY A 240 7.12 -15.45 -19.29
C GLY A 240 6.51 -15.49 -17.89
N MET A 241 5.26 -15.95 -17.77
CA MET A 241 4.61 -16.11 -16.47
C MET A 241 5.23 -17.21 -15.61
N VAL A 242 5.65 -18.33 -16.20
CA VAL A 242 6.36 -19.39 -15.47
C VAL A 242 7.67 -18.85 -14.89
N VAL A 243 8.44 -18.08 -15.66
CA VAL A 243 9.67 -17.44 -15.18
C VAL A 243 9.37 -16.48 -14.02
N VAL A 244 8.35 -15.65 -14.15
CA VAL A 244 7.92 -14.73 -13.08
C VAL A 244 7.51 -15.48 -11.81
N ILE A 245 6.76 -16.58 -11.92
CA ILE A 245 6.36 -17.41 -10.77
C ILE A 245 7.58 -17.99 -10.05
N ILE A 246 8.58 -18.49 -10.80
CA ILE A 246 9.84 -18.97 -10.22
C ILE A 246 10.56 -17.84 -9.46
N LEU A 247 10.58 -16.63 -10.03
CA LEU A 247 11.16 -15.46 -9.37
C LEU A 247 10.39 -15.07 -8.10
N TYR A 248 9.06 -15.23 -8.06
CA TYR A 248 8.29 -15.05 -6.82
C TYR A 248 8.64 -16.07 -5.74
N PHE A 249 8.88 -17.33 -6.09
CA PHE A 249 9.40 -18.31 -5.12
C PHE A 249 10.79 -17.92 -4.60
N GLY A 250 11.64 -17.33 -5.45
CA GLY A 250 12.91 -16.73 -5.03
C GLY A 250 12.72 -15.57 -4.04
N GLY A 251 11.80 -14.65 -4.34
CA GLY A 251 11.42 -13.55 -3.44
C GLY A 251 10.86 -14.05 -2.11
N LEU A 252 9.97 -15.05 -2.13
CA LEU A 252 9.43 -15.69 -0.94
C LEU A 252 10.54 -16.28 -0.07
N SER A 253 11.47 -17.02 -0.69
CA SER A 253 12.62 -17.60 0.00
C SER A 253 13.52 -16.53 0.64
N TYR A 254 13.73 -15.40 -0.06
CA TYR A 254 14.48 -14.26 0.47
C TYR A 254 13.81 -13.67 1.73
N PHE A 255 12.49 -13.45 1.73
CA PHE A 255 11.80 -12.93 2.92
C PHE A 255 11.78 -13.92 4.07
N ILE A 256 11.66 -15.22 3.80
CA ILE A 256 11.77 -16.26 4.85
C ILE A 256 13.17 -16.23 5.48
N PHE A 257 14.22 -16.17 4.65
CA PHE A 257 15.60 -16.04 5.12
C PHE A 257 15.78 -14.77 5.97
N LYS A 258 15.31 -13.61 5.50
CA LYS A 258 15.40 -12.36 6.25
C LYS A 258 14.62 -12.39 7.55
N LEU A 259 13.45 -13.03 7.56
CA LEU A 259 12.67 -13.23 8.79
C LEU A 259 13.46 -14.04 9.81
N PHE A 260 14.14 -15.11 9.41
CA PHE A 260 15.02 -15.87 10.29
C PHE A 260 16.21 -15.02 10.79
N ARG A 261 16.86 -14.28 9.88
CA ARG A 261 18.02 -13.43 10.15
C ARG A 261 17.75 -12.35 11.21
N ILE A 262 16.53 -11.82 11.27
CA ILE A 262 16.11 -10.82 12.27
C ILE A 262 16.23 -11.37 13.72
N TYR A 263 16.05 -12.67 13.91
CA TYR A 263 16.08 -13.34 15.22
C TYR A 263 17.37 -14.10 15.49
N GLU A 264 18.30 -14.14 14.54
CA GLU A 264 19.57 -14.85 14.70
C GLU A 264 20.44 -14.14 15.77
N PRO A 265 20.93 -14.84 16.82
CA PRO A 265 21.66 -14.22 17.93
C PRO A 265 22.89 -13.40 17.51
N SER A 266 23.57 -13.83 16.45
CA SER A 266 24.77 -13.17 15.89
C SER A 266 24.48 -11.76 15.35
N HIS A 267 23.26 -11.50 14.84
CA HIS A 267 22.89 -10.24 14.20
C HIS A 267 21.76 -9.49 14.93
N ALA A 268 21.11 -10.15 15.89
CA ALA A 268 19.95 -9.68 16.66
C ALA A 268 20.08 -8.23 17.17
N GLN A 269 21.29 -7.82 17.55
CA GLN A 269 21.64 -6.51 18.08
C GLN A 269 21.39 -5.37 17.07
N PHE A 270 21.73 -5.57 15.80
CA PHE A 270 21.50 -4.58 14.74
C PHE A 270 20.02 -4.37 14.42
N TYR A 271 19.19 -5.39 14.68
CA TYR A 271 17.76 -5.31 14.42
C TYR A 271 16.95 -4.80 15.63
N MET A 272 17.53 -4.73 16.84
CA MET A 272 16.77 -4.49 18.08
C MET A 272 15.79 -3.31 17.98
N ALA A 273 16.26 -2.19 17.44
CA ALA A 273 15.48 -0.95 17.38
C ALA A 273 14.23 -1.04 16.49
N VAL A 274 14.29 -1.85 15.43
CA VAL A 274 13.22 -2.00 14.40
C VAL A 274 12.72 -3.44 14.27
N ARG A 275 13.05 -4.32 15.23
CA ARG A 275 12.77 -5.76 15.12
C ARG A 275 11.30 -6.06 14.89
N ARG A 276 10.43 -5.44 15.70
CA ARG A 276 8.98 -5.69 15.65
C ARG A 276 8.38 -5.17 14.36
N SER A 277 8.76 -3.97 13.93
CA SER A 277 8.27 -3.38 12.69
C SER A 277 8.75 -4.14 11.45
N LEU A 278 10.04 -4.51 11.39
CA LEU A 278 10.61 -5.33 10.31
C LEU A 278 9.96 -6.72 10.24
N THR A 279 9.69 -7.34 11.38
CA THR A 279 8.98 -8.63 11.44
C THR A 279 7.57 -8.49 10.87
N ALA A 280 6.83 -7.46 11.29
CA ALA A 280 5.48 -7.21 10.79
C ALA A 280 5.47 -7.04 9.26
N PHE A 281 6.40 -6.24 8.73
CA PHE A 281 6.56 -6.07 7.27
C PHE A 281 6.92 -7.39 6.58
N ALA A 282 7.90 -8.14 7.09
CA ALA A 282 8.30 -9.41 6.49
C ALA A 282 7.14 -10.42 6.45
N VAL A 283 6.37 -10.55 7.53
CA VAL A 283 5.21 -11.45 7.60
C VAL A 283 4.12 -11.03 6.62
N ILE A 284 3.80 -9.74 6.54
CA ILE A 284 2.79 -9.23 5.58
C ILE A 284 3.27 -9.47 4.14
N THR A 285 4.53 -9.18 3.82
CA THR A 285 5.08 -9.42 2.47
C THR A 285 5.05 -10.90 2.11
N ILE A 286 5.37 -11.81 3.04
CA ILE A 286 5.29 -13.26 2.81
C ILE A 286 3.85 -13.67 2.46
N LEU A 287 2.87 -13.20 3.22
CA LEU A 287 1.46 -13.48 2.96
C LEU A 287 1.01 -12.94 1.60
N LEU A 288 1.41 -11.72 1.25
CA LEU A 288 1.09 -11.11 -0.05
C LEU A 288 1.73 -11.86 -1.20
N ILE A 289 3.01 -12.22 -1.12
CA ILE A 289 3.70 -13.00 -2.17
C ILE A 289 3.01 -14.37 -2.37
N ILE A 290 2.59 -15.04 -1.30
CA ILE A 290 1.84 -16.30 -1.42
C ILE A 290 0.51 -16.07 -2.16
N MET A 291 -0.24 -15.03 -1.80
CA MET A 291 -1.46 -14.66 -2.52
C MET A 291 -1.20 -14.30 -3.99
N THR A 292 -0.08 -13.62 -4.28
CA THR A 292 0.35 -13.26 -5.64
C THR A 292 0.68 -14.50 -6.46
N ILE A 293 1.42 -15.47 -5.91
CA ILE A 293 1.73 -16.75 -6.58
C ILE A 293 0.43 -17.50 -6.92
N ILE A 294 -0.50 -17.62 -5.97
CA ILE A 294 -1.79 -18.29 -6.19
C ILE A 294 -2.56 -17.60 -7.31
N ASN A 295 -2.67 -16.26 -7.29
CA ASN A 295 -3.37 -15.51 -8.32
C ASN A 295 -2.67 -15.56 -9.68
N ALA A 296 -1.33 -15.59 -9.72
CA ALA A 296 -0.55 -15.78 -10.95
C ALA A 296 -0.91 -17.11 -11.63
N ILE A 297 -0.99 -18.19 -10.87
CA ILE A 297 -1.38 -19.52 -11.37
C ILE A 297 -2.82 -19.50 -11.90
N ILE A 298 -3.75 -18.90 -11.14
CA ILE A 298 -5.16 -18.76 -11.56
C ILE A 298 -5.26 -17.94 -12.86
N CYS A 299 -4.53 -16.83 -12.98
CA CYS A 299 -4.50 -16.04 -14.21
C CYS A 299 -3.95 -16.87 -15.37
N MET A 300 -2.84 -17.59 -15.18
CA MET A 300 -2.21 -18.42 -16.22
C MET A 300 -3.11 -19.56 -16.71
N HIS A 301 -3.88 -20.20 -15.82
CA HIS A 301 -4.87 -21.21 -16.18
C HIS A 301 -6.02 -20.65 -17.04
N ASN A 302 -6.28 -19.34 -16.96
CA ASN A 302 -7.32 -18.66 -17.72
C ASN A 302 -6.83 -18.05 -19.05
N PHE A 303 -5.56 -18.24 -19.43
CA PHE A 303 -5.02 -17.73 -20.70
C PHE A 303 -5.60 -18.45 -21.92
N GLY A 304 -5.72 -17.72 -23.05
CA GLY A 304 -6.32 -18.19 -24.29
C GLY A 304 -7.85 -18.10 -24.30
N ALA A 305 -8.45 -17.53 -23.26
CA ALA A 305 -9.89 -17.54 -23.07
C ALA A 305 -10.57 -16.18 -23.38
N GLY A 306 -9.91 -15.35 -24.18
CA GLY A 306 -10.46 -14.09 -24.75
C GLY A 306 -10.25 -12.82 -23.92
N LEU A 307 -9.59 -12.90 -22.75
CA LEU A 307 -9.38 -11.74 -21.87
C LEU A 307 -8.46 -10.69 -22.50
N LYS A 308 -7.42 -11.13 -23.22
CA LYS A 308 -6.49 -10.26 -23.95
C LYS A 308 -7.17 -9.21 -24.84
N ALA A 309 -8.23 -9.57 -25.56
CA ALA A 309 -8.93 -8.67 -26.46
C ALA A 309 -9.59 -7.49 -25.71
N HIS A 310 -10.13 -7.74 -24.51
CA HIS A 310 -10.73 -6.70 -23.66
C HIS A 310 -9.69 -5.84 -22.94
N LEU A 311 -8.52 -6.40 -22.62
CA LEU A 311 -7.43 -5.66 -21.97
C LEU A 311 -6.67 -4.75 -22.96
N MET A 312 -6.55 -5.16 -24.22
CA MET A 312 -5.83 -4.43 -25.27
C MET A 312 -6.72 -3.53 -26.14
N ALA A 313 -8.05 -3.65 -26.05
CA ALA A 313 -8.95 -2.77 -26.76
C ALA A 313 -8.74 -1.32 -26.29
N PRO A 314 -8.61 -0.34 -27.21
CA PRO A 314 -8.57 1.06 -26.83
C PRO A 314 -9.85 1.39 -26.05
N ARG A 315 -9.69 2.03 -24.89
CA ARG A 315 -10.84 2.45 -24.08
C ARG A 315 -11.74 3.31 -24.94
N ARG A 316 -12.98 2.87 -25.15
CA ARG A 316 -14.04 3.79 -25.60
C ARG A 316 -14.15 4.83 -24.50
N ASP A 317 -13.72 6.05 -24.80
CA ASP A 317 -14.00 7.21 -23.95
C ASP A 317 -15.49 7.19 -23.61
N GLU A 318 -15.80 7.51 -22.35
CA GLU A 318 -17.17 7.60 -21.84
C GLU A 318 -18.04 8.23 -22.94
N GLU A 319 -18.99 7.46 -23.48
CA GLU A 319 -20.08 8.01 -24.28
C GLU A 319 -20.59 9.17 -23.46
N LYS A 320 -20.34 10.39 -23.94
CA LYS A 320 -21.02 11.57 -23.44
C LYS A 320 -22.48 11.14 -23.44
N THR A 321 -23.09 11.15 -22.26
CA THR A 321 -24.52 10.93 -22.12
C THR A 321 -25.19 11.90 -23.08
N ASP A 322 -25.50 11.44 -24.29
CA ASP A 322 -26.30 12.19 -25.23
C ASP A 322 -27.63 12.30 -24.51
N ALA A 323 -27.96 13.54 -24.13
CA ALA A 323 -29.18 13.91 -23.44
C ALA A 323 -30.46 13.58 -24.25
N ASN A 324 -30.34 12.80 -25.34
CA ASN A 324 -31.39 12.46 -26.29
C ASN A 324 -31.45 10.94 -26.63
N SER A 325 -30.84 10.04 -25.84
CA SER A 325 -31.12 8.60 -26.03
C SER A 325 -32.42 8.21 -25.33
N PHE A 326 -33.50 8.26 -26.12
CA PHE A 326 -34.85 7.83 -25.78
C PHE A 326 -34.85 6.45 -25.12
N GLY A 327 -35.49 6.37 -23.95
CA GLY A 327 -35.73 5.11 -23.25
C GLY A 327 -36.67 4.22 -24.05
N MET A 328 -36.29 2.95 -24.21
CA MET A 328 -37.06 1.92 -24.91
C MET A 328 -38.24 1.40 -24.07
N THR A 329 -38.98 2.31 -23.41
CA THR A 329 -40.20 2.02 -22.62
C THR A 329 -41.30 3.07 -22.78
N ASP A 330 -41.28 3.89 -23.83
CA ASP A 330 -42.49 4.62 -24.23
C ASP A 330 -43.48 3.67 -24.90
N VAL A 331 -44.34 3.11 -24.05
CA VAL A 331 -45.65 2.57 -24.43
C VAL A 331 -46.32 3.61 -25.33
N LYS A 332 -46.62 3.23 -26.57
CA LYS A 332 -47.39 4.03 -27.54
C LYS A 332 -48.57 4.71 -26.84
N SER A 333 -48.51 6.04 -26.71
CA SER A 333 -49.70 6.84 -26.48
C SER A 333 -50.70 6.55 -27.61
N PRO A 334 -51.96 6.21 -27.32
CA PRO A 334 -52.93 5.97 -28.38
C PRO A 334 -53.16 7.29 -29.13
N MET A 335 -52.98 7.23 -30.46
CA MET A 335 -53.36 8.31 -31.38
C MET A 335 -54.81 8.68 -31.12
N GLN A 336 -55.05 9.89 -30.62
CA GLN A 336 -56.38 10.46 -30.52
C GLN A 336 -56.79 10.89 -31.94
N ASN A 337 -57.51 10.03 -32.66
CA ASN A 337 -58.16 10.40 -33.90
C ASN A 337 -59.20 11.49 -33.61
N ARG A 338 -58.84 12.75 -33.83
CA ARG A 338 -59.81 13.83 -33.90
C ARG A 338 -60.36 13.86 -35.32
N MET A 339 -61.44 13.13 -35.54
CA MET A 339 -62.32 13.36 -36.68
C MET A 339 -62.88 14.78 -36.54
N THR A 340 -62.51 15.67 -37.48
CA THR A 340 -63.31 16.85 -37.79
C THR A 340 -64.28 16.45 -38.89
N ILE A 341 -65.57 16.41 -38.53
CA ILE A 341 -66.68 16.47 -39.47
C ILE A 341 -67.20 17.90 -39.36
N ASP A 342 -67.28 18.55 -40.53
CA ASP A 342 -67.86 19.85 -40.90
C ASP A 342 -67.31 21.14 -40.24
#